data_AF-A0A8J7Q8I7-F1
#
_entry.id   AF-A0A8J7Q8I7-F1
#
_cell.length_a   1.000
_cell.length_b   1.000
_cell.length_c   1.000
_cell.angle_alpha   90.00
_cell.angle_beta   90.00
_cell.angle_gamma   90.00
#
_symmetry.space_group_name_H-M   'P 1'
#
loop_
_entity.id
_entity.type
_entity.pdbx_description
1 polymer ?
#
loop_
_entity_poly.entity_id
_entity_poly.type
_entity_poly.pdbx_seq_one_letter_code
_entity_poly.pdbx_strand_id
1 'polypeptide(L)'
;MPLRDHFRPPVSTTASWEGFHGMWPGTIVQQLRTKLPPGYVAEPRVHLGQPVGSEPVLTVETDLPDEYQYEVRVYDVSRGRQLVAAVEIVSPANKDRAEKRNAFIAKCAALLQKGVAVSVIDLVTTRRFNLYTDLLAFIGHRDPTMSDDPPAVYAASCRWVPRVNKNYLEAWSYPLVVGQPLPTLPLWLAADSCVPLDLESSYEQACHDVWIP
;
A
#
# COMPACT_ATOMS: atom_id res chain seq x y z
N MET A 1 1.35 20.16 -0.10
CA MET A 1 1.27 20.04 1.36
C MET A 1 2.25 18.96 1.77
N PRO A 2 3.23 19.29 2.62
CA PRO A 2 4.19 18.31 3.06
C PRO A 2 3.54 17.19 3.87
N LEU A 3 4.18 16.01 3.89
CA LEU A 3 3.79 14.89 4.73
C LEU A 3 3.67 15.32 6.20
N ARG A 4 2.53 15.02 6.83
CA ARG A 4 2.29 15.27 8.25
C ARG A 4 2.54 14.01 9.09
N ASP A 5 2.83 14.22 10.38
CA ASP A 5 2.89 13.12 11.35
C ASP A 5 1.48 12.84 11.89
N HIS A 6 0.79 11.85 11.32
CA HIS A 6 -0.59 11.51 11.68
C HIS A 6 -0.74 10.97 13.11
N PHE A 7 0.36 10.65 13.78
CA PHE A 7 0.36 10.03 15.10
C PHE A 7 0.80 10.99 16.20
N ARG A 8 0.97 12.28 15.88
CA ARG A 8 1.31 13.34 16.85
C ARG A 8 0.40 14.56 16.67
N PRO A 9 0.17 15.36 17.73
CA PRO A 9 -0.51 16.64 17.60
C PRO A 9 0.24 17.58 16.64
N PRO A 10 -0.47 18.43 15.88
CA PRO A 10 -1.92 18.67 15.98
C PRO A 10 -2.78 17.70 15.15
N VAL A 11 -2.19 16.86 14.29
CA VAL A 11 -2.97 16.01 13.37
C VAL A 11 -3.75 14.95 14.12
N SER A 12 -3.09 14.22 15.04
CA SER A 12 -3.72 13.13 15.80
C SER A 12 -4.87 13.61 16.71
N THR A 13 -4.96 14.91 16.98
CA THR A 13 -6.04 15.53 17.77
C THR A 13 -7.13 16.15 16.90
N THR A 14 -6.89 16.31 15.59
CA THR A 14 -7.83 16.94 14.65
C THR A 14 -8.62 15.91 13.86
N ALA A 15 -7.94 14.86 13.39
CA ALA A 15 -8.55 13.77 12.63
C ALA A 15 -7.98 12.43 13.08
N SER A 16 -8.80 11.39 13.03
CA SER A 16 -8.34 10.02 13.31
C SER A 16 -7.50 9.48 12.15
N TRP A 17 -6.57 8.58 12.46
CA TRP A 17 -5.83 7.84 11.43
C TRP A 17 -6.79 7.06 10.54
N GLU A 18 -7.82 6.45 11.12
CA GLU A 18 -8.83 5.64 10.42
C GLU A 18 -9.62 6.47 9.41
N GLY A 19 -9.97 7.72 9.76
CA GLY A 19 -10.67 8.63 8.86
C GLY A 19 -9.83 8.96 7.62
N PHE A 20 -8.56 9.30 7.83
CA PHE A 20 -7.62 9.54 6.73
C PHE A 20 -7.34 8.27 5.91
N HIS A 21 -7.03 7.16 6.58
CA HIS A 21 -6.66 5.89 5.96
C HIS A 21 -7.83 5.27 5.18
N GLY A 22 -9.07 5.56 5.57
CA GLY A 22 -10.27 5.23 4.79
C GLY A 22 -10.57 6.17 3.62
N MET A 23 -10.21 7.45 3.72
CA MET A 23 -10.44 8.43 2.65
C MET A 23 -9.42 8.28 1.51
N TRP A 24 -8.13 8.19 1.85
CA TRP A 24 -7.05 8.30 0.88
C TRP A 24 -7.08 7.29 -0.28
N PRO A 25 -7.42 5.99 -0.08
CA PRO A 25 -7.61 5.06 -1.20
C PRO A 25 -8.69 5.53 -2.19
N GLY A 26 -9.78 6.12 -1.68
CA GLY A 26 -10.84 6.68 -2.52
C GLY A 26 -10.35 7.85 -3.35
N THR A 27 -9.56 8.75 -2.74
CA THR A 27 -8.93 9.88 -3.43
C THR A 27 -7.94 9.41 -4.50
N ILE A 28 -7.12 8.39 -4.21
CA ILE A 28 -6.21 7.77 -5.20
C ILE A 28 -7.03 7.25 -6.39
N VAL A 29 -8.13 6.54 -6.16
CA VAL A 29 -9.00 6.01 -7.23
C VAL A 29 -9.60 7.14 -8.07
N GLN A 30 -10.07 8.22 -7.45
CA GLN A 30 -10.59 9.39 -8.17
C GLN A 30 -9.53 10.00 -9.09
N GLN A 31 -8.28 10.10 -8.64
CA GLN A 31 -7.19 10.60 -9.47
C GLN A 31 -6.80 9.62 -10.57
N LEU A 32 -6.67 8.33 -10.26
CA LEU A 32 -6.35 7.29 -11.24
C LEU A 32 -7.39 7.23 -12.36
N ARG A 33 -8.68 7.44 -12.05
CA ARG A 33 -9.75 7.50 -13.07
C ARG A 33 -9.45 8.49 -14.20
N THR A 34 -8.73 9.58 -13.92
CA THR A 34 -8.37 10.60 -14.93
C THR A 34 -7.13 10.24 -15.76
N LYS A 35 -6.34 9.25 -15.30
CA LYS A 35 -5.03 8.89 -15.85
C LYS A 35 -5.02 7.49 -16.49
N LEU A 36 -5.93 6.61 -16.08
CA LEU A 36 -5.98 5.24 -16.57
C LEU A 36 -6.40 5.19 -18.06
N PRO A 37 -5.69 4.41 -18.90
CA PRO A 37 -6.12 4.18 -20.28
C PRO A 37 -7.48 3.47 -20.35
N PRO A 38 -8.18 3.56 -21.49
CA PRO A 38 -9.40 2.77 -21.73
C PRO A 38 -9.14 1.27 -21.48
N GLY A 39 -10.09 0.61 -20.83
CA GLY A 39 -9.98 -0.82 -20.48
C GLY A 39 -9.37 -1.10 -19.11
N TYR A 40 -8.94 -0.07 -18.36
CA TYR A 40 -8.50 -0.20 -16.97
C TYR A 40 -9.47 0.47 -15.99
N VAL A 41 -9.66 -0.14 -14.81
CA VAL A 41 -10.51 0.38 -13.73
C VAL A 41 -9.79 0.25 -12.40
N ALA A 42 -9.79 1.31 -11.59
CA ALA A 42 -9.30 1.28 -10.22
C ALA A 42 -10.46 1.23 -9.22
N GLU A 43 -10.29 0.46 -8.13
CA GLU A 43 -11.29 0.32 -7.06
C GLU A 43 -10.61 0.30 -5.69
N PRO A 44 -11.18 0.97 -4.67
CA PRO A 44 -10.73 0.80 -3.30
C PRO A 44 -11.25 -0.53 -2.75
N ARG A 45 -10.47 -1.21 -1.93
CA ARG A 45 -10.93 -2.39 -1.18
C ARG A 45 -10.67 -2.23 0.31
N VAL A 46 -11.62 -2.77 1.07
CA VAL A 46 -11.58 -2.89 2.52
C VAL A 46 -11.83 -4.36 2.85
N HIS A 47 -10.90 -4.98 3.55
CA HIS A 47 -11.14 -6.31 4.12
C HIS A 47 -11.68 -6.13 5.55
N LEU A 48 -12.92 -6.55 5.77
CA LEU A 48 -13.52 -6.69 7.10
C LEU A 48 -13.39 -8.15 7.52
N GLY A 49 -13.00 -8.41 8.77
CA GLY A 49 -13.12 -9.75 9.33
C GLY A 49 -14.60 -10.14 9.36
N GLN A 50 -15.03 -11.15 8.59
CA GLN A 50 -16.41 -11.63 8.63
C GLN A 50 -16.63 -12.52 9.86
N PRO A 51 -17.64 -12.27 10.71
CA PRO A 51 -18.13 -13.26 11.64
C PRO A 51 -19.04 -14.24 10.88
N VAL A 52 -18.64 -15.51 10.80
CA VAL A 52 -19.48 -16.58 10.25
C VAL A 52 -20.35 -17.15 11.37
N GLY A 53 -21.67 -17.14 11.19
CA GLY A 53 -22.63 -17.67 12.15
C GLY A 53 -22.73 -19.19 12.11
N SER A 54 -22.03 -19.85 13.03
CA SER A 54 -22.26 -21.24 13.46
C SER A 54 -21.71 -21.38 14.88
N GLU A 55 -22.31 -22.25 15.71
CA GLU A 55 -21.76 -22.53 17.03
C GLU A 55 -20.32 -23.08 16.90
N PRO A 56 -19.35 -22.50 17.61
CA PRO A 56 -17.96 -22.92 17.50
C PRO A 56 -17.74 -24.26 18.21
N VAL A 57 -17.00 -25.17 17.58
CA VAL A 57 -16.51 -26.41 18.21
C VAL A 57 -15.41 -26.12 19.25
N LEU A 58 -14.77 -24.95 19.16
CA LEU A 58 -13.71 -24.49 20.05
C LEU A 58 -13.80 -22.97 20.25
N THR A 59 -13.86 -22.53 21.49
CA THR A 59 -13.70 -21.13 21.88
C THR A 59 -12.34 -20.94 22.52
N VAL A 60 -11.48 -20.16 21.87
CA VAL A 60 -10.18 -19.73 22.43
C VAL A 60 -10.24 -18.22 22.59
N GLU A 61 -9.71 -17.73 23.71
CA GLU A 61 -9.48 -16.29 23.87
C GLU A 61 -8.49 -15.83 22.79
N THR A 62 -8.98 -14.97 21.90
CA THR A 62 -8.20 -14.35 20.84
C THR A 62 -8.65 -12.91 20.72
N ASP A 63 -7.71 -12.02 20.41
CA ASP A 63 -8.06 -10.67 20.02
C ASP A 63 -8.92 -10.73 18.75
N LEU A 64 -9.98 -9.92 18.69
CA LEU A 64 -10.68 -9.68 17.43
C LEU A 64 -9.65 -9.12 16.43
N PRO A 65 -9.71 -9.53 15.14
CA PRO A 65 -9.03 -8.77 14.12
C PRO A 65 -9.70 -7.40 14.03
N ASP A 66 -9.23 -6.44 14.83
CA ASP A 66 -9.13 -5.09 14.32
C ASP A 66 -8.41 -5.22 12.98
N GLU A 67 -8.96 -4.66 11.91
CA GLU A 67 -8.17 -4.05 10.85
C GLU A 67 -9.04 -3.79 9.64
N TYR A 68 -9.36 -2.52 9.43
CA TYR A 68 -9.60 -2.04 8.08
C TYR A 68 -8.27 -2.08 7.33
N GLN A 69 -8.10 -3.06 6.44
CA GLN A 69 -6.99 -3.06 5.49
C GLN A 69 -7.44 -2.35 4.22
N TYR A 70 -6.85 -1.19 3.96
CA TYR A 70 -7.17 -0.37 2.82
C TYR A 70 -6.13 -0.51 1.72
N GLU A 71 -6.61 -0.79 0.51
CA GLU A 71 -5.79 -0.96 -0.67
C GLU A 71 -6.53 -0.38 -1.89
N VAL A 72 -5.79 -0.07 -2.95
CA VAL A 72 -6.34 0.23 -4.27
C VAL A 72 -5.94 -0.87 -5.22
N ARG A 73 -6.90 -1.40 -5.97
CA ARG A 73 -6.64 -2.41 -7.01
C ARG A 73 -6.96 -1.85 -8.38
N VAL A 74 -6.11 -2.14 -9.36
CA VAL A 74 -6.33 -1.78 -10.76
C VAL A 74 -6.53 -3.05 -11.58
N TYR A 75 -7.62 -3.08 -12.33
CA TYR A 75 -8.02 -4.21 -13.16
C TYR A 75 -7.98 -3.85 -14.64
N ASP A 76 -7.50 -4.77 -15.46
CA ASP A 76 -7.73 -4.78 -16.90
C ASP A 76 -9.07 -5.48 -17.17
N VAL A 77 -10.12 -4.68 -17.44
CA VAL A 77 -11.46 -5.20 -17.73
C VAL A 77 -11.57 -5.77 -19.15
N SER A 78 -10.68 -5.39 -20.06
CA SER A 78 -10.63 -5.95 -21.41
C SER A 78 -10.16 -7.41 -21.41
N ARG A 79 -9.35 -7.80 -20.41
CA ARG A 79 -8.84 -9.16 -20.19
C ARG A 79 -9.59 -9.91 -19.10
N GLY A 80 -10.91 -9.75 -19.04
CA GLY A 80 -11.75 -10.48 -18.09
C GLY A 80 -11.56 -10.03 -16.63
N ARG A 81 -11.33 -8.73 -16.41
CA ARG A 81 -11.13 -8.13 -15.08
C ARG A 81 -9.91 -8.70 -14.34
N GLN A 82 -8.82 -8.87 -15.07
CA GLN A 82 -7.54 -9.31 -14.54
C GLN A 82 -6.94 -8.24 -13.63
N LEU A 83 -6.54 -8.61 -12.41
CA LEU A 83 -5.79 -7.69 -11.53
C LEU A 83 -4.39 -7.46 -12.10
N VAL A 84 -4.01 -6.20 -12.31
CA VAL A 84 -2.71 -5.83 -12.91
C VAL A 84 -1.83 -4.99 -12.00
N ALA A 85 -2.43 -4.22 -11.09
CA ALA A 85 -1.68 -3.48 -10.07
C ALA A 85 -2.43 -3.42 -8.74
N ALA A 86 -1.68 -3.29 -7.65
CA ALA A 86 -2.18 -3.09 -6.30
C ALA A 86 -1.36 -2.01 -5.59
N VAL A 87 -2.04 -1.12 -4.86
CA VAL A 87 -1.46 -0.13 -3.97
C VAL A 87 -1.87 -0.48 -2.55
N GLU A 88 -0.90 -0.92 -1.76
CA GLU A 88 -1.05 -1.32 -0.35
C GLU A 88 -0.65 -0.15 0.55
N ILE A 89 -1.58 0.33 1.37
CA ILE A 89 -1.33 1.42 2.31
C ILE A 89 -1.17 0.83 3.70
N VAL A 90 0.06 0.86 4.23
CA VAL A 90 0.41 0.23 5.50
C VAL A 90 -0.35 0.89 6.66
N SER A 91 -0.97 0.07 7.50
CA SER A 91 -1.61 0.48 8.74
C SER A 91 -0.73 0.16 9.96
N PRO A 92 -0.96 0.78 11.13
CA PRO A 92 -0.22 0.48 12.35
C PRO A 92 -0.25 -1.00 12.73
N ALA A 93 -1.38 -1.65 12.48
CA ALA A 93 -1.59 -3.05 12.86
C ALA A 93 -0.79 -4.02 11.97
N ASN A 94 -0.49 -3.65 10.71
CA ASN A 94 0.44 -4.41 9.88
C ASN A 94 1.84 -4.48 10.50
N LYS A 95 2.24 -3.52 11.34
CA LYS A 95 3.55 -3.47 12.00
C LYS A 95 3.57 -4.03 13.42
N ASP A 96 2.43 -4.46 13.96
CA ASP A 96 2.30 -4.84 15.37
C ASP A 96 2.92 -6.21 15.67
N ARG A 97 2.20 -7.29 15.33
CA ARG A 97 2.63 -8.67 15.57
C ARG A 97 3.37 -9.27 14.38
N ALA A 98 4.25 -10.24 14.64
CA ALA A 98 5.05 -10.87 13.58
C ALA A 98 4.17 -11.57 12.54
N GLU A 99 3.07 -12.17 12.98
CA GLU A 99 2.06 -12.83 12.16
C GLU A 99 1.42 -11.83 11.17
N LYS A 100 1.12 -10.61 11.63
CA LYS A 100 0.53 -9.54 10.79
C LYS A 100 1.53 -9.03 9.75
N ARG A 101 2.79 -8.84 10.14
CA ARG A 101 3.87 -8.48 9.21
C ARG A 101 4.05 -9.57 8.13
N ASN A 102 4.13 -10.83 8.55
CA ASN A 102 4.29 -11.97 7.64
C ASN A 102 3.09 -12.12 6.70
N ALA A 103 1.86 -11.89 7.18
CA ALA A 103 0.67 -11.93 6.34
C ALA A 103 0.69 -10.82 5.26
N PHE A 104 1.10 -9.60 5.62
CA PHE A 104 1.26 -8.50 4.67
C PHE A 104 2.33 -8.82 3.60
N ILE A 105 3.49 -9.33 4.03
CA ILE A 105 4.59 -9.73 3.14
C ILE A 105 4.14 -10.84 2.19
N ALA A 106 3.51 -11.90 2.73
CA ALA A 106 3.03 -13.02 1.93
C ALA A 106 1.98 -12.59 0.89
N LYS A 107 1.08 -11.68 1.26
CA LYS A 107 0.10 -11.08 0.34
C LYS A 107 0.80 -10.35 -0.82
N CYS A 108 1.73 -9.45 -0.53
CA CYS A 108 2.46 -8.70 -1.55
C CYS A 108 3.31 -9.62 -2.45
N ALA A 109 3.97 -10.61 -1.87
CA ALA A 109 4.74 -11.61 -2.62
C ALA A 109 3.85 -12.43 -3.57
N ALA A 110 2.66 -12.85 -3.11
CA ALA A 110 1.71 -13.58 -3.93
C ALA A 110 1.15 -12.75 -5.10
N LEU A 111 0.97 -11.44 -4.91
CA LEU A 111 0.60 -10.52 -6.00
C LEU A 111 1.72 -10.42 -7.04
N LEU A 112 2.96 -10.18 -6.58
CA LEU A 112 4.14 -10.11 -7.43
C LEU A 112 4.34 -11.40 -8.26
N GLN A 113 4.19 -12.57 -7.64
CA GLN A 113 4.28 -13.87 -8.34
C GLN A 113 3.23 -14.05 -9.44
N LYS A 114 2.07 -13.39 -9.32
CA LYS A 114 1.01 -13.37 -10.35
C LYS A 114 1.25 -12.33 -11.45
N GLY A 115 2.38 -11.63 -11.42
CA GLY A 115 2.71 -10.55 -12.36
C GLY A 115 1.99 -9.24 -12.07
N VAL A 116 1.39 -9.08 -10.88
CA VAL A 116 0.76 -7.84 -10.45
C VAL A 116 1.83 -6.87 -9.97
N ALA A 117 1.82 -5.62 -10.45
CA ALA A 117 2.69 -4.58 -9.91
C ALA A 117 2.20 -4.17 -8.51
N VAL A 118 3.10 -4.04 -7.55
CA VAL A 118 2.77 -3.74 -6.15
C VAL A 118 3.43 -2.43 -5.73
N SER A 119 2.63 -1.47 -5.29
CA SER A 119 3.09 -0.27 -4.58
C SER A 119 2.79 -0.41 -3.09
N VAL A 120 3.77 -0.16 -2.24
CA VAL A 120 3.66 -0.17 -0.77
C VAL A 120 3.93 1.23 -0.26
N ILE A 121 2.98 1.81 0.46
CA ILE A 121 3.07 3.17 0.99
C ILE A 121 2.91 3.11 2.51
N ASP A 122 3.92 3.60 3.23
CA ASP A 122 4.00 3.51 4.66
C ASP A 122 4.19 4.89 5.30
N LEU A 123 3.14 5.38 5.94
CA LEU A 123 3.14 6.65 6.67
C LEU A 123 3.17 6.45 8.20
N VAL A 124 3.33 5.21 8.68
CA VAL A 124 3.25 4.88 10.11
C VAL A 124 4.55 5.23 10.82
N THR A 125 4.53 6.31 11.59
CA THR A 125 5.70 6.83 12.33
C THR A 125 5.92 6.17 13.70
N THR A 126 4.91 5.49 14.25
CA THR A 126 4.96 4.91 15.61
C THR A 126 5.76 3.61 15.72
N ARG A 127 6.10 2.98 14.58
CA ARG A 127 6.80 1.68 14.51
C ARG A 127 7.84 1.72 13.40
N ARG A 128 9.06 1.24 13.67
CA ARG A 128 10.22 1.34 12.75
C ARG A 128 10.40 0.16 11.78
N PHE A 129 9.43 -0.74 11.65
CA PHE A 129 9.51 -1.83 10.67
C PHE A 129 9.35 -1.33 9.24
N ASN A 130 10.10 -1.91 8.30
CA ASN A 130 9.98 -1.64 6.87
C ASN A 130 9.53 -2.91 6.13
N LEU A 131 8.22 -2.99 5.88
CA LEU A 131 7.59 -4.16 5.26
C LEU A 131 8.02 -4.38 3.81
N TYR A 132 8.48 -3.33 3.12
CA TYR A 132 9.05 -3.45 1.77
C TYR A 132 10.42 -4.13 1.78
N THR A 133 11.32 -3.76 2.68
CA THR A 133 12.62 -4.45 2.79
C THR A 133 12.43 -5.90 3.23
N ASP A 134 11.48 -6.16 4.14
CA ASP A 134 11.14 -7.52 4.55
C ASP A 134 10.53 -8.33 3.39
N LEU A 135 9.69 -7.70 2.55
CA LEU A 135 9.18 -8.31 1.31
C LEU A 135 10.30 -8.68 0.35
N LEU A 136 11.27 -7.79 0.11
CA LEU A 136 12.41 -8.09 -0.75
C LEU A 136 13.24 -9.25 -0.20
N ALA A 137 13.53 -9.23 1.09
CA ALA A 137 14.27 -10.32 1.75
C ALA A 137 13.52 -11.65 1.61
N PHE A 138 12.20 -11.64 1.78
CA PHE A 138 11.34 -12.82 1.63
C PHE A 138 11.40 -13.43 0.23
N ILE A 139 11.50 -12.62 -0.82
CA ILE A 139 11.65 -13.09 -2.21
C ILE A 139 13.12 -13.29 -2.63
N GLY A 140 14.06 -13.24 -1.69
CA GLY A 140 15.48 -13.52 -1.93
C GLY A 140 16.29 -12.35 -2.52
N HIS A 141 15.79 -11.13 -2.39
CA HIS A 141 16.40 -9.91 -2.92
C HIS A 141 16.67 -8.88 -1.82
N ARG A 142 17.43 -7.83 -2.16
CA ARG A 142 17.69 -6.67 -1.29
C ARG A 142 17.69 -5.41 -2.14
N ASP A 143 17.23 -4.31 -1.56
CA ASP A 143 17.36 -2.98 -2.15
C ASP A 143 18.47 -2.20 -1.42
N PRO A 144 19.62 -1.98 -2.05
CA PRO A 144 20.74 -1.28 -1.43
C PRO A 144 20.48 0.22 -1.21
N THR A 145 19.44 0.78 -1.83
CA THR A 145 19.08 2.20 -1.62
C THR A 145 18.34 2.41 -0.29
N MET A 146 17.78 1.34 0.27
CA MET A 146 17.23 1.31 1.62
C MET A 146 18.34 0.82 2.57
N SER A 147 19.04 1.78 3.18
CA SER A 147 20.08 1.65 4.22
C SER A 147 19.95 0.41 5.14
N ASP A 148 21.06 -0.05 5.71
CA ASP A 148 21.08 -1.12 6.73
C ASP A 148 20.20 -0.81 7.97
N ASP A 149 19.92 0.48 8.26
CA ASP A 149 18.79 0.94 9.08
C ASP A 149 17.71 1.52 8.16
N PRO A 150 16.73 0.72 7.69
CA PRO A 150 15.73 1.20 6.76
C PRO A 150 14.83 2.28 7.38
N PRO A 151 14.39 3.27 6.59
CA PRO A 151 13.44 4.26 7.07
C PRO A 151 12.11 3.61 7.45
N ALA A 152 11.51 4.08 8.55
CA ALA A 152 10.23 3.59 9.05
C ALA A 152 9.05 3.95 8.13
N VAL A 153 9.16 5.08 7.44
CA VAL A 153 8.17 5.60 6.50
C VAL A 153 8.80 5.71 5.11
N TYR A 154 8.12 5.19 4.11
CA TYR A 154 8.65 5.04 2.76
C TYR A 154 7.50 4.88 1.76
N ALA A 155 7.82 5.09 0.49
CA ALA A 155 6.97 4.76 -0.63
C ALA A 155 7.78 3.93 -1.61
N ALA A 156 7.28 2.75 -1.98
CA ALA A 156 7.95 1.88 -2.93
C ALA A 156 6.96 1.32 -3.94
N SER A 157 7.42 1.10 -5.17
CA SER A 157 6.71 0.38 -6.23
C SER A 157 7.64 -0.68 -6.80
N CYS A 158 7.11 -1.87 -7.08
CA CYS A 158 7.88 -2.96 -7.65
C CYS A 158 7.04 -3.85 -8.57
N ARG A 159 7.70 -4.49 -9.54
CA ARG A 159 7.08 -5.43 -10.47
C ARG A 159 8.07 -6.50 -10.94
N TRP A 160 7.54 -7.65 -11.35
CA TRP A 160 8.30 -8.63 -12.11
C TRP A 160 8.15 -8.39 -13.61
N VAL A 161 9.26 -8.34 -14.32
CA VAL A 161 9.30 -8.24 -15.77
C VAL A 161 9.92 -9.52 -16.35
N PRO A 162 9.15 -10.33 -17.10
CA PRO A 162 9.72 -11.45 -17.82
C PRO A 162 10.59 -10.93 -18.97
N ARG A 163 11.83 -11.41 -19.05
CA ARG A 163 12.71 -11.26 -20.23
C ARG A 163 13.07 -12.64 -20.75
N VAL A 164 13.52 -12.71 -22.01
CA VAL A 164 13.67 -13.93 -22.84
C VAL A 164 14.18 -15.19 -22.11
N ASN A 165 15.01 -15.08 -21.06
CA ASN A 165 15.47 -16.22 -20.24
C ASN A 165 15.53 -15.95 -18.71
N LYS A 166 15.04 -14.81 -18.22
CA LYS A 166 15.13 -14.43 -16.79
C LYS A 166 13.98 -13.50 -16.40
N ASN A 167 13.51 -13.61 -15.17
CA ASN A 167 12.62 -12.63 -14.57
C ASN A 167 13.46 -11.57 -13.85
N TYR A 168 13.13 -10.30 -14.07
CA TYR A 168 13.77 -9.17 -13.42
C TYR A 168 12.79 -8.53 -12.46
N LEU A 169 13.23 -8.29 -11.22
CA LEU A 169 12.53 -7.43 -10.29
C LEU A 169 12.96 -5.98 -10.57
N GLU A 170 12.02 -5.14 -10.96
CA GLU A 170 12.22 -3.69 -11.08
C GLU A 170 11.54 -3.03 -9.88
N ALA A 171 12.23 -2.11 -9.22
CA ALA A 171 11.71 -1.40 -8.07
C ALA A 171 12.13 0.08 -8.04
N TRP A 172 11.27 0.89 -7.47
CA TRP A 172 11.45 2.31 -7.21
C TRP A 172 11.09 2.54 -5.75
N SER A 173 12.01 3.07 -4.96
CA SER A 173 11.83 3.18 -3.52
C SER A 173 12.33 4.54 -3.04
N TYR A 174 11.58 5.14 -2.11
CA TYR A 174 11.82 6.50 -1.62
C TYR A 174 11.59 6.54 -0.11
N PRO A 175 12.61 6.90 0.69
CA PRO A 175 12.39 7.29 2.08
C PRO A 175 11.45 8.49 2.14
N LEU A 176 10.49 8.46 3.06
CA LEU A 176 9.62 9.61 3.31
C LEU A 176 10.12 10.37 4.54
N VAL A 177 9.93 11.68 4.54
CA VAL A 177 10.33 12.56 5.65
C VAL A 177 9.15 13.45 5.99
N VAL A 178 8.75 13.48 7.26
CA VAL A 178 7.72 14.41 7.74
C VAL A 178 8.18 15.83 7.44
N GLY A 179 7.29 16.65 6.88
CA GLY A 179 7.59 18.01 6.45
C GLY A 179 8.08 18.12 4.99
N GLN A 180 8.22 17.01 4.25
CA GLN A 180 8.63 17.00 2.85
C GLN A 180 7.51 16.55 1.90
N PRO A 181 7.55 16.91 0.61
CA PRO A 181 6.58 16.45 -0.39
C PRO A 181 6.66 14.92 -0.58
N LEU A 182 5.52 14.31 -0.93
CA LEU A 182 5.47 12.88 -1.26
C LEU A 182 5.88 12.66 -2.73
N PRO A 183 6.55 11.53 -3.06
CA PRO A 183 6.99 11.27 -4.43
C PRO A 183 5.84 10.80 -5.32
N THR A 184 6.01 10.96 -6.63
CA THR A 184 5.17 10.24 -7.62
C THR A 184 5.79 8.86 -7.88
N LEU A 185 5.01 7.80 -7.65
CA LEU A 185 5.42 6.43 -7.96
C LEU A 185 4.98 6.02 -9.37
N PRO A 186 5.75 5.16 -10.07
CA PRO A 186 5.27 4.50 -11.27
C PRO A 186 4.29 3.37 -10.90
N LEU A 187 3.07 3.42 -11.46
CA LEU A 187 2.09 2.35 -11.34
C LEU A 187 1.97 1.62 -12.69
N TRP A 188 2.65 0.49 -12.78
CA TRP A 188 2.69 -0.32 -14.00
C TRP A 188 1.43 -1.15 -14.18
N LEU A 189 0.84 -1.08 -15.37
CA LEU A 189 -0.38 -1.79 -15.77
C LEU A 189 -0.07 -2.97 -16.70
N ALA A 190 1.04 -2.88 -17.45
CA ALA A 190 1.55 -3.89 -18.35
C ALA A 190 3.08 -3.74 -18.50
N ALA A 191 3.70 -4.48 -19.42
CA ALA A 191 5.14 -4.40 -19.69
C ALA A 191 5.57 -3.00 -20.14
N ASP A 192 4.76 -2.37 -20.99
CA ASP A 192 5.00 -1.09 -21.68
C ASP A 192 4.00 0.02 -21.30
N SER A 193 3.09 -0.26 -20.36
CA SER A 193 2.06 0.69 -19.90
C SER A 193 2.26 1.03 -18.42
N CYS A 194 2.49 2.31 -18.14
CA CYS A 194 2.68 2.87 -16.81
C CYS A 194 1.89 4.17 -16.67
N VAL A 195 1.29 4.40 -15.49
CA VAL A 195 0.65 5.67 -15.14
C VAL A 195 1.28 6.25 -13.87
N PRO A 196 1.32 7.58 -13.72
CA PRO A 196 1.86 8.20 -12.52
C PRO A 196 0.87 8.10 -11.34
N LEU A 197 1.31 7.45 -10.26
CA LEU A 197 0.64 7.48 -8.96
C LEU A 197 1.17 8.67 -8.15
N ASP A 198 0.45 9.78 -8.24
CA ASP A 198 0.80 11.05 -7.59
C ASP A 198 0.37 11.02 -6.12
N LEU A 199 1.33 10.68 -5.25
CA LEU A 199 1.05 10.56 -3.82
C LEU A 199 0.84 11.92 -3.18
N GLU A 200 1.56 12.96 -3.60
CA GLU A 200 1.42 14.30 -2.99
C GLU A 200 0.04 14.87 -3.25
N SER A 201 -0.41 14.92 -4.51
CA SER A 201 -1.72 15.47 -4.83
C SER A 201 -2.87 14.69 -4.17
N SER A 202 -2.79 13.35 -4.17
CA SER A 202 -3.84 12.52 -3.55
C SER A 202 -3.82 12.62 -2.04
N TYR A 203 -2.65 12.75 -1.42
CA TYR A 203 -2.48 12.96 0.02
C TYR A 203 -3.04 14.30 0.46
N GLU A 204 -2.70 15.37 -0.26
CA GLU A 204 -3.20 16.73 -0.04
C GLU A 204 -4.73 16.78 -0.03
N GLN A 205 -5.34 16.22 -1.08
CA GLN A 205 -6.78 16.19 -1.22
C GLN A 205 -7.44 15.37 -0.11
N ALA A 206 -6.89 14.19 0.22
CA ALA A 206 -7.42 13.38 1.32
C ALA A 206 -7.32 14.10 2.66
N CYS A 207 -6.19 14.76 2.95
CA CYS A 207 -6.01 15.55 4.16
C CYS A 207 -7.01 16.70 4.25
N HIS A 208 -7.17 17.46 3.16
CA HIS A 208 -8.17 18.51 3.06
C HIS A 208 -9.59 17.99 3.37
N ASP A 209 -9.97 16.86 2.77
CA ASP A 209 -11.32 16.30 2.90
C ASP A 209 -11.61 15.72 4.28
N VAL A 210 -10.58 15.38 5.06
CA VAL A 210 -10.69 14.96 6.47
C VAL A 210 -10.21 16.02 7.46
N TRP A 211 -10.20 17.29 7.04
CA TRP A 211 -9.91 18.45 7.89
C TRP A 211 -8.52 18.45 8.55
N ILE A 212 -7.55 17.75 7.93
CA ILE A 212 -6.14 17.77 8.36
C ILE A 212 -5.46 19.01 7.75
N PRO A 213 -4.85 19.88 8.58
CA PRO A 213 -4.24 21.13 8.13
C PRO A 213 -2.91 20.98 7.41
#